data_AF-A0A260M0F4-F1
#
_entry.id   AF-A0A260M0F4-F1
#
_cell.length_a   1.000
_cell.length_b   1.000
_cell.length_c   1.000
_cell.angle_alpha   90.00
_cell.angle_beta   90.00
_cell.angle_gamma   90.00
#
_symmetry.space_group_name_H-M   'P 1'
#
loop_
_entity.id
_entity.type
_entity.pdbx_description
1 polymer ?
#
loop_
_entity_poly.entity_id
_entity_poly.type
_entity_poly.pdbx_seq_one_letter_code
_entity_poly.pdbx_strand_id
1 'polypeptide(L)'
;MTDPEDPAAPHEVDKPAMTVGGRRMVDIAVDAVTSCRRTVLVGPTRTGVPDHVVQTRESPAGGGPVAALAAGLRSLDDCEEGTADLVVVIASDLPFLDAATVESLINAVSRSQTDAVFARDSAGRTQFLLGVWRHAALRSALAQPDSVEGAPMRTILPADHLVIAVSGVEDCDTPADLLAARLAAQQPETLEVSDALERVRSRLPALPIRRIPLQDSAGTVLAEPLVSRTALPAVDISAMDGYAVCGTDPWTLRSDIAYAGTSDIAPLTEGTAVRIATGAALPPGATSVVRDEHMTRESDGSARRIPTASQSDDTRRRGEDWLPGTELVAAGTPIDAAVRSLAASAEVFEVAVRGPVRGRVVISGTEIRSTGPLAPGETRDVLGSVLPEYLAHCGITVVDVTLLEDSATGFRDVLTRTRDVDVIIVVGATGGGAADQLRGTLAGIDAETVVGRMRMRPGGSQITAALPDGTVVLGLPGNPLAAVGTAMLAAPAIVDALTGRTVRPSRIGLLSNAAEVRSSTPRIVPVTADGTRWLADTRVRTAHLAHLVGRDALAVIPAEVSADEPVAILPLPHH
;
A
#
# COMPACT_ATOMS: atom_id res chain seq x y z
N MET A 1 -19.45 -31.70 -36.21
CA MET A 1 -18.06 -31.72 -36.69
C MET A 1 -17.25 -31.11 -35.57
N THR A 2 -16.96 -31.95 -34.59
CA THR A 2 -16.21 -31.64 -33.37
C THR A 2 -14.73 -31.70 -33.72
N ASP A 3 -14.02 -30.60 -33.55
CA ASP A 3 -12.56 -30.55 -33.61
C ASP A 3 -12.02 -31.26 -32.36
N PRO A 4 -11.07 -32.21 -32.46
CA PRO A 4 -10.54 -32.90 -31.31
C PRO A 4 -9.48 -32.01 -30.64
N GLU A 5 -9.73 -31.67 -29.38
CA GLU A 5 -8.72 -31.09 -28.49
C GLU A 5 -7.50 -32.03 -28.42
N ASP A 6 -6.35 -31.49 -28.81
CA ASP A 6 -5.03 -32.08 -28.65
C ASP A 6 -4.76 -32.29 -27.13
N PRO A 7 -4.46 -33.52 -26.67
CA PRO A 7 -4.28 -33.78 -25.25
C PRO A 7 -3.04 -33.05 -24.74
N ALA A 8 -3.26 -32.14 -23.79
CA ALA A 8 -2.26 -31.33 -23.12
C ALA A 8 -0.96 -32.10 -22.82
N ALA A 9 0.13 -31.67 -23.47
CA ALA A 9 1.49 -31.97 -23.04
C ALA A 9 1.64 -31.53 -21.57
N PRO A 10 2.44 -32.25 -20.76
CA PRO A 10 2.70 -31.85 -19.37
C PRO A 10 3.18 -30.40 -19.37
N HIS A 11 2.51 -29.53 -18.60
CA HIS A 11 2.88 -28.12 -18.46
C HIS A 11 4.33 -28.02 -17.98
N GLU A 12 5.26 -27.91 -18.92
CA GLU A 12 6.63 -27.53 -18.66
C GLU A 12 6.58 -26.11 -18.11
N VAL A 13 7.07 -25.93 -16.88
CA VAL A 13 7.07 -24.63 -16.21
C VAL A 13 7.93 -23.67 -17.05
N ASP A 14 7.34 -22.59 -17.56
CA ASP A 14 8.07 -21.53 -18.29
C ASP A 14 8.95 -20.75 -17.30
N LYS A 15 10.11 -21.33 -16.93
CA LYS A 15 11.06 -20.74 -15.97
C LYS A 15 11.38 -19.28 -16.31
N PRO A 16 11.68 -18.91 -17.57
CA PRO A 16 12.00 -17.50 -17.92
C PRO A 16 10.90 -16.50 -17.59
N ALA A 17 9.63 -16.91 -17.55
CA ALA A 17 8.50 -16.05 -17.18
C ALA A 17 8.32 -15.92 -15.66
N MET A 18 8.98 -16.76 -14.86
CA MET A 18 8.95 -16.67 -13.40
C MET A 18 9.70 -15.44 -12.92
N THR A 19 9.30 -14.96 -11.74
CA THR A 19 9.73 -13.71 -11.15
C THR A 19 10.67 -13.92 -9.97
N VAL A 20 11.71 -13.09 -9.89
CA VAL A 20 12.60 -12.95 -8.73
C VAL A 20 12.77 -11.46 -8.44
N GLY A 21 12.53 -11.04 -7.20
CA GLY A 21 12.59 -9.61 -6.84
C GLY A 21 11.61 -8.72 -7.60
N GLY A 22 10.44 -9.26 -7.98
CA GLY A 22 9.42 -8.55 -8.77
C GLY A 22 9.70 -8.41 -10.26
N ARG A 23 10.77 -9.04 -10.78
CA ARG A 23 11.15 -9.00 -12.20
C ARG A 23 11.12 -10.38 -12.83
N ARG A 24 10.65 -10.51 -14.07
CA ARG A 24 10.74 -11.79 -14.80
C ARG A 24 12.21 -12.09 -15.11
N MET A 25 12.63 -13.35 -15.00
CA MET A 25 14.02 -13.73 -15.29
C MET A 25 14.43 -13.42 -16.74
N VAL A 26 13.49 -13.51 -17.70
CA VAL A 26 13.72 -13.08 -19.09
C VAL A 26 14.02 -11.58 -19.21
N ASP A 27 13.37 -10.73 -18.42
CA ASP A 27 13.61 -9.28 -18.44
C ASP A 27 14.97 -8.94 -17.82
N ILE A 28 15.39 -9.69 -16.78
CA ILE A 28 16.73 -9.57 -16.18
C ILE A 28 17.80 -9.91 -17.22
N ALA A 29 17.63 -11.01 -17.94
CA ALA A 29 18.54 -11.43 -19.01
C ALA A 29 18.63 -10.37 -20.13
N VAL A 30 17.48 -9.88 -20.63
CA VAL A 30 17.43 -8.84 -21.67
C VAL A 30 18.11 -7.55 -21.21
N ASP A 31 17.85 -7.10 -19.99
CA ASP A 31 18.45 -5.87 -19.45
C ASP A 31 19.97 -5.98 -19.30
N ALA A 32 20.49 -7.16 -18.92
CA ALA A 32 21.92 -7.40 -18.77
C ALA A 32 22.71 -7.26 -20.09
N VAL A 33 22.04 -7.35 -21.24
CA VAL A 33 22.65 -7.22 -22.58
C VAL A 33 22.21 -5.96 -23.32
N THR A 34 21.66 -4.96 -22.63
CA THR A 34 21.24 -3.68 -23.24
C THR A 34 22.37 -2.91 -23.93
N SER A 35 23.63 -3.14 -23.56
CA SER A 35 24.80 -2.58 -24.22
C SER A 35 25.16 -3.29 -25.55
N CYS A 36 24.56 -4.45 -25.84
CA CYS A 36 24.79 -5.18 -27.07
C CYS A 36 24.09 -4.50 -28.24
N ARG A 37 24.73 -4.50 -29.42
CA ARG A 37 24.19 -3.88 -30.64
C ARG A 37 22.85 -4.50 -31.07
N ARG A 38 22.68 -5.80 -30.86
CA ARG A 38 21.48 -6.56 -31.19
C ARG A 38 21.28 -7.68 -30.18
N THR A 39 20.02 -7.97 -29.90
CA THR A 39 19.62 -9.00 -28.96
C THR A 39 18.60 -9.91 -29.63
N VAL A 40 18.85 -11.23 -29.57
CA VAL A 40 17.93 -12.25 -30.06
C VAL A 40 17.52 -13.12 -28.89
N LEU A 41 16.21 -13.21 -28.64
CA LEU A 41 15.63 -14.12 -27.68
C LEU A 41 15.18 -15.40 -28.40
N VAL A 42 15.73 -16.54 -28.00
CA VAL A 42 15.42 -17.84 -28.62
C VAL A 42 14.48 -18.64 -27.73
N GLY A 43 13.36 -19.11 -28.27
CA GLY A 43 12.40 -19.97 -27.60
C GLY A 43 10.95 -19.68 -28.02
N PRO A 44 9.95 -20.08 -27.21
CA PRO A 44 8.56 -19.68 -27.43
C PRO A 44 8.41 -18.15 -27.49
N THR A 45 7.53 -17.67 -28.36
CA THR A 45 7.24 -16.23 -28.47
C THR A 45 6.61 -15.71 -27.17
N ARG A 46 7.12 -14.58 -26.68
CA ARG A 46 6.74 -13.97 -25.40
C ARG A 46 6.21 -12.56 -25.58
N THR A 47 5.20 -12.21 -24.78
CA THR A 47 4.64 -10.86 -24.69
C THR A 47 5.45 -9.98 -23.73
N GLY A 48 5.49 -8.67 -24.00
CA GLY A 48 6.18 -7.69 -23.14
C GLY A 48 7.70 -7.75 -23.24
N VAL A 49 8.24 -8.34 -24.30
CA VAL A 49 9.66 -8.22 -24.68
C VAL A 49 9.81 -6.95 -25.52
N PRO A 50 10.84 -6.11 -25.31
CA PRO A 50 11.01 -4.86 -26.07
C PRO A 50 11.06 -5.06 -27.59
N ASP A 51 10.51 -4.13 -28.37
CA ASP A 51 10.41 -4.22 -29.84
C ASP A 51 11.76 -4.37 -30.56
N HIS A 52 12.85 -3.91 -29.92
CA HIS A 52 14.21 -4.02 -30.47
C HIS A 52 14.84 -5.41 -30.27
N VAL A 53 14.22 -6.30 -29.50
CA VAL A 53 14.69 -7.67 -29.27
C VAL A 53 13.99 -8.59 -30.26
N VAL A 54 14.77 -9.21 -31.14
CA VAL A 54 14.25 -10.15 -32.14
C VAL A 54 13.94 -11.47 -31.46
N GLN A 55 12.75 -12.03 -31.70
CA GLN A 55 12.37 -13.33 -31.16
C GLN A 55 12.44 -14.40 -32.27
N THR A 56 13.09 -15.52 -31.97
CA THR A 56 13.17 -16.68 -32.87
C THR A 56 12.98 -17.98 -32.07
N ARG A 57 12.91 -19.12 -32.74
CA ARG A 57 12.75 -20.42 -32.09
C ARG A 57 13.68 -21.45 -32.72
N GLU A 58 14.20 -22.33 -31.87
CA GLU A 58 14.95 -23.50 -32.30
C GLU A 58 14.09 -24.46 -33.15
N SER A 59 14.75 -25.18 -34.05
CA SER A 59 14.12 -26.17 -34.93
C SER A 59 14.87 -27.50 -34.82
N PRO A 60 14.21 -28.59 -34.39
CA PRO A 60 12.84 -28.61 -33.88
C PRO A 60 12.71 -27.87 -32.54
N ALA A 61 11.49 -27.44 -32.21
CA ALA A 61 11.19 -26.82 -30.93
C ALA A 61 11.55 -27.75 -29.76
N GLY A 62 12.18 -27.22 -28.71
CA GLY A 62 12.70 -28.06 -27.63
C GLY A 62 14.00 -28.80 -27.99
N GLY A 63 14.65 -28.44 -29.11
CA GLY A 63 15.90 -29.05 -29.57
C GLY A 63 17.13 -28.80 -28.68
N GLY A 64 16.98 -28.16 -27.52
CA GLY A 64 18.04 -27.96 -26.54
C GLY A 64 18.92 -26.72 -26.80
N PRO A 65 19.93 -26.51 -25.94
CA PRO A 65 20.72 -25.26 -25.92
C PRO A 65 21.53 -25.02 -27.20
N VAL A 66 22.12 -26.06 -27.79
CA VAL A 66 22.92 -25.91 -29.01
C VAL A 66 22.03 -25.58 -30.23
N ALA A 67 20.85 -26.20 -30.34
CA ALA A 67 19.87 -25.83 -31.36
C ALA A 67 19.38 -24.38 -31.20
N ALA A 68 19.19 -23.93 -29.95
CA ALA A 68 18.84 -22.55 -29.65
C ALA A 68 19.95 -21.57 -30.06
N LEU A 69 21.21 -21.84 -29.73
CA LEU A 69 22.35 -21.02 -30.19
C LEU A 69 22.43 -20.97 -31.72
N ALA A 70 22.21 -22.10 -32.40
CA ALA A 70 22.22 -22.14 -33.86
C ALA A 70 21.10 -21.29 -34.48
N ALA A 71 19.89 -21.31 -33.91
CA ALA A 71 18.78 -20.46 -34.36
C ALA A 71 19.05 -18.97 -34.09
N GLY A 72 19.56 -18.65 -32.90
CA GLY A 72 19.95 -17.29 -32.54
C GLY A 72 21.04 -16.73 -33.45
N LEU A 73 22.10 -17.50 -33.72
CA LEU A 73 23.20 -17.07 -34.57
C LEU A 73 22.76 -16.85 -36.02
N ARG A 74 21.90 -17.71 -36.59
CA ARG A 74 21.32 -17.48 -37.92
C ARG A 74 20.55 -16.15 -37.96
N SER A 75 19.73 -15.88 -36.95
CA SER A 75 18.99 -14.62 -36.86
C SER A 75 19.90 -13.39 -36.72
N LEU A 76 21.07 -13.52 -36.11
CA LEU A 76 22.08 -12.45 -36.03
C LEU A 76 22.80 -12.23 -37.37
N ASP A 77 23.07 -13.32 -38.11
CA ASP A 77 23.79 -13.33 -39.38
C ASP A 77 22.94 -12.83 -40.57
N ASP A 78 21.62 -13.04 -40.54
CA ASP A 78 20.68 -12.69 -41.63
C ASP A 78 20.42 -11.16 -41.78
N CYS A 79 21.18 -10.31 -41.08
CA CYS A 79 20.93 -8.86 -41.02
C CYS A 79 21.97 -8.03 -41.80
N GLU A 80 21.50 -7.05 -42.57
CA GLU A 80 22.31 -6.28 -43.55
C GLU A 80 23.39 -5.35 -42.95
N GLU A 81 23.28 -4.90 -41.69
CA GLU A 81 24.17 -3.85 -41.14
C GLU A 81 25.51 -4.34 -40.53
N GLY A 82 25.99 -5.52 -40.92
CA GLY A 82 27.29 -6.06 -40.51
C GLY A 82 27.30 -6.82 -39.17
N THR A 83 28.09 -7.89 -39.11
CA THR A 83 28.23 -8.81 -37.98
C THR A 83 29.16 -8.25 -36.89
N ALA A 84 28.79 -8.40 -35.62
CA ALA A 84 29.68 -8.07 -34.50
C ALA A 84 30.77 -9.15 -34.32
N ASP A 85 31.96 -8.75 -33.86
CA ASP A 85 33.08 -9.68 -33.63
C ASP A 85 32.85 -10.62 -32.43
N LEU A 86 31.98 -10.22 -31.50
CA LEU A 86 31.67 -10.95 -30.28
C LEU A 86 30.18 -11.28 -30.20
N VAL A 87 29.88 -12.48 -29.71
CA VAL A 87 28.52 -12.94 -29.43
C VAL A 87 28.42 -13.26 -27.93
N VAL A 88 27.50 -12.59 -27.25
CA VAL A 88 27.17 -12.87 -25.85
C VAL A 88 26.06 -13.90 -25.82
N VAL A 89 26.27 -14.98 -25.07
CA VAL A 89 25.29 -16.04 -24.84
C VAL A 89 24.94 -16.02 -23.36
N ILE A 90 23.65 -15.86 -23.05
CA ILE A 90 23.11 -15.86 -21.70
C ILE A 90 21.91 -16.80 -21.61
N ALA A 91 21.79 -17.51 -20.49
CA ALA A 91 20.57 -18.21 -20.14
C ALA A 91 19.57 -17.22 -19.51
N SER A 92 18.28 -17.47 -19.71
CA SER A 92 17.20 -16.62 -19.20
C SER A 92 16.70 -17.02 -17.81
N ASP A 93 17.41 -17.89 -17.11
CA ASP A 93 17.13 -18.41 -15.76
C ASP A 93 18.22 -18.01 -14.74
N LEU A 94 18.95 -16.92 -15.02
CA LEU A 94 19.95 -16.31 -14.14
C LEU A 94 19.35 -15.09 -13.43
N PRO A 95 18.78 -15.24 -12.21
CA PRO A 95 17.96 -14.23 -11.55
C PRO A 95 18.70 -12.98 -11.06
N PHE A 96 20.04 -13.02 -10.99
CA PHE A 96 20.88 -11.93 -10.48
C PHE A 96 21.89 -11.41 -11.51
N LEU A 97 21.73 -11.80 -12.77
CA LEU A 97 22.62 -11.34 -13.84
C LEU A 97 22.48 -9.83 -14.05
N ASP A 98 23.61 -9.14 -14.15
CA ASP A 98 23.67 -7.71 -14.41
C ASP A 98 24.60 -7.37 -15.59
N ALA A 99 24.50 -6.12 -16.07
CA ALA A 99 25.30 -5.65 -17.19
C ALA A 99 26.80 -5.63 -16.87
N ALA A 100 27.18 -5.34 -15.61
CA ALA A 100 28.58 -5.31 -15.19
C ALA A 100 29.26 -6.69 -15.29
N THR A 101 28.51 -7.75 -15.01
CA THR A 101 28.95 -9.14 -15.20
C THR A 101 29.19 -9.44 -16.67
N VAL A 102 28.25 -9.07 -17.54
CA VAL A 102 28.39 -9.25 -19.00
C VAL A 102 29.59 -8.48 -19.54
N GLU A 103 29.77 -7.21 -19.13
CA GLU A 103 30.92 -6.39 -19.48
C GLU A 103 32.25 -7.00 -19.01
N SER A 104 32.27 -7.62 -17.83
CA SER A 104 33.45 -8.30 -17.31
C SER A 104 33.85 -9.49 -18.18
N LEU A 105 32.89 -10.27 -18.68
CA LEU A 105 33.13 -11.36 -19.62
C LEU A 105 33.63 -10.85 -20.98
N ILE A 106 33.01 -9.79 -21.51
CA ILE A 106 33.45 -9.14 -22.76
C ILE A 106 34.89 -8.66 -22.66
N ASN A 107 35.24 -8.00 -21.55
CA ASN A 107 36.60 -7.53 -21.28
C ASN A 107 37.59 -8.69 -21.19
N ALA A 108 37.21 -9.82 -20.61
CA ALA A 108 38.06 -11.00 -20.51
C ALA A 108 38.36 -11.63 -21.88
N VAL A 109 37.36 -11.73 -22.78
CA VAL A 109 37.58 -12.22 -24.15
C VAL A 109 38.45 -11.25 -24.94
N SER A 110 38.20 -9.96 -24.80
CA SER A 110 38.90 -8.91 -25.56
C SER A 110 40.39 -8.82 -25.19
N ARG A 111 40.73 -9.11 -23.93
CA ARG A 111 42.12 -9.08 -23.41
C ARG A 111 42.86 -10.41 -23.59
N SER A 112 42.17 -11.47 -23.98
CA SER A 112 42.76 -12.80 -24.17
C SER A 112 42.77 -13.18 -25.66
N GLN A 113 43.57 -14.19 -26.00
CA GLN A 113 43.58 -14.82 -27.32
C GLN A 113 42.67 -16.04 -27.37
N THR A 114 41.74 -16.20 -26.41
CA THR A 114 40.83 -17.35 -26.37
C THR A 114 39.64 -17.14 -27.30
N ASP A 115 39.03 -18.25 -27.71
CA ASP A 115 37.85 -18.28 -28.57
C ASP A 115 36.56 -18.00 -27.81
N ALA A 116 36.52 -18.36 -26.52
CA ALA A 116 35.39 -18.10 -25.63
C ALA A 116 35.84 -17.86 -24.18
N VAL A 117 35.00 -17.14 -23.42
CA VAL A 117 35.08 -17.03 -21.95
C VAL A 117 33.73 -17.41 -21.36
N PHE A 118 33.74 -18.24 -20.32
CA PHE A 118 32.55 -18.60 -19.54
C PHE A 118 32.65 -18.14 -18.09
N ALA A 119 31.49 -17.97 -17.46
CA ALA A 119 31.42 -17.72 -16.03
C ALA A 119 31.48 -19.01 -15.20
N ARG A 120 32.01 -18.90 -13.99
CA ARG A 120 31.93 -19.91 -12.93
C ARG A 120 31.27 -19.30 -11.71
N ASP A 121 30.26 -19.98 -11.20
CA ASP A 121 29.49 -19.55 -10.03
C ASP A 121 30.27 -19.71 -8.72
N SER A 122 29.66 -19.26 -7.62
CA SER A 122 30.24 -19.34 -6.28
C SER A 122 30.41 -20.78 -5.77
N ALA A 123 29.64 -21.74 -6.31
CA ALA A 123 29.76 -23.16 -6.03
C ALA A 123 30.85 -23.86 -6.87
N GLY A 124 31.53 -23.12 -7.76
CA GLY A 124 32.58 -23.64 -8.61
C GLY A 124 32.08 -24.33 -9.89
N ARG A 125 30.78 -24.24 -10.20
CA ARG A 125 30.18 -24.81 -11.41
C ARG A 125 30.34 -23.83 -12.58
N THR A 126 30.75 -24.35 -13.74
CA THR A 126 30.86 -23.55 -14.96
C THR A 126 29.49 -23.39 -15.60
N GLN A 127 29.10 -22.13 -15.83
CA GLN A 127 27.85 -21.74 -16.47
C GLN A 127 28.07 -21.64 -17.98
N PHE A 128 27.90 -22.75 -18.71
CA PHE A 128 28.20 -22.80 -20.16
C PHE A 128 27.26 -21.97 -21.02
N LEU A 129 26.07 -21.65 -20.51
CA LEU A 129 25.12 -20.74 -21.13
C LEU A 129 25.29 -19.29 -20.66
N LEU A 130 26.36 -18.98 -19.91
CA LEU A 130 26.79 -17.61 -19.61
C LEU A 130 28.22 -17.44 -20.12
N GLY A 131 28.35 -17.02 -21.37
CA GLY A 131 29.65 -16.88 -22.01
C GLY A 131 29.69 -15.90 -23.16
N VAL A 132 30.88 -15.42 -23.46
CA VAL A 132 31.16 -14.52 -24.59
C VAL A 132 32.09 -15.24 -25.55
N TRP A 133 31.71 -15.25 -26.82
CA TRP A 133 32.38 -15.97 -27.89
C TRP A 133 32.88 -15.01 -28.96
N ARG A 134 34.01 -15.34 -29.60
CA ARG A 134 34.33 -14.77 -30.91
C ARG A 134 33.34 -15.32 -31.93
N HIS A 135 32.75 -14.45 -32.75
CA HIS A 135 31.70 -14.83 -33.71
C HIS A 135 32.13 -15.98 -34.63
N ALA A 136 33.33 -15.89 -35.22
CA ALA A 136 33.87 -16.93 -36.08
C ALA A 136 34.08 -18.28 -35.36
N ALA A 137 34.50 -18.24 -34.10
CA ALA A 137 34.72 -19.44 -33.30
C ALA A 137 33.39 -20.13 -32.96
N LEU A 138 32.36 -19.36 -32.55
CA LEU A 138 31.04 -19.92 -32.29
C LEU A 138 30.41 -20.53 -33.54
N ARG A 139 30.53 -19.85 -34.70
CA ARG A 139 30.04 -20.37 -35.98
C ARG A 139 30.74 -21.67 -36.38
N SER A 140 32.06 -21.75 -36.19
CA SER A 140 32.83 -22.97 -36.41
C SER A 140 32.40 -24.10 -35.48
N ALA A 141 32.26 -23.81 -34.18
CA ALA A 141 31.88 -24.77 -33.17
C ALA A 141 30.48 -25.38 -33.42
N LEU A 142 29.51 -24.57 -33.86
CA LEU A 142 28.16 -25.04 -34.21
C LEU A 142 28.10 -25.90 -35.48
N ALA A 143 29.14 -25.86 -36.32
CA ALA A 143 29.22 -26.68 -37.54
C ALA A 143 29.88 -28.05 -37.32
N GLN A 144 30.46 -28.31 -36.13
CA GLN A 144 31.15 -29.57 -35.83
C GLN A 144 30.21 -30.75 -35.54
N PRO A 145 29.11 -30.60 -34.77
CA PRO A 145 28.23 -31.73 -34.46
C PRO A 145 27.45 -32.21 -35.67
N ASP A 146 27.24 -33.53 -35.79
CA ASP A 146 26.39 -34.13 -36.84
C ASP A 146 24.92 -33.69 -36.70
N SER A 147 24.48 -33.38 -35.48
CA SER A 147 23.17 -32.80 -35.19
C SER A 147 23.27 -31.82 -34.02
N VAL A 148 22.50 -30.73 -34.12
CA VAL A 148 22.33 -29.73 -33.04
C VAL A 148 21.18 -30.09 -32.10
N GLU A 149 20.30 -31.00 -32.50
CA GLU A 149 19.13 -31.41 -31.73
C GLU A 149 19.53 -32.25 -30.52
N GLY A 150 19.13 -31.82 -29.32
CA GLY A 150 19.44 -32.47 -28.05
C GLY A 150 20.91 -32.36 -27.62
N ALA A 151 21.74 -31.66 -28.39
CA ALA A 151 23.16 -31.53 -28.09
C ALA A 151 23.38 -30.59 -26.87
N PRO A 152 24.15 -31.01 -25.86
CA PRO A 152 24.48 -30.17 -24.72
C PRO A 152 25.62 -29.19 -25.07
N MET A 153 25.70 -28.04 -24.41
CA MET A 153 26.75 -27.03 -24.65
C MET A 153 28.19 -27.58 -24.61
N ARG A 154 28.42 -28.67 -23.86
CA ARG A 154 29.73 -29.30 -23.72
C ARG A 154 30.29 -29.86 -25.04
N THR A 155 29.45 -30.14 -26.05
CA THR A 155 29.89 -30.68 -27.33
C THR A 155 30.52 -29.64 -28.26
N ILE A 156 30.25 -28.35 -28.03
CA ILE A 156 30.70 -27.24 -28.87
C ILE A 156 31.75 -26.36 -28.18
N LEU A 157 32.34 -26.82 -27.07
CA LEU A 157 33.35 -26.04 -26.35
C LEU A 157 34.63 -25.93 -27.17
N PRO A 158 35.19 -24.72 -27.36
CA PRO A 158 36.44 -24.58 -28.07
C PRO A 158 37.60 -25.06 -27.19
N ALA A 159 38.65 -25.56 -27.82
CA ALA A 159 39.85 -26.01 -27.12
C ALA A 159 40.46 -24.86 -26.28
N ASP A 160 40.51 -23.66 -26.88
CA ASP A 160 41.02 -22.45 -26.25
C ASP A 160 39.88 -21.63 -25.63
N HIS A 161 39.42 -22.02 -24.45
CA HIS A 161 38.48 -21.23 -23.64
C HIS A 161 39.04 -20.89 -22.27
N LEU A 162 38.53 -19.80 -21.69
CA LEU A 162 38.83 -19.38 -20.32
C LEU A 162 37.54 -19.46 -19.47
N VAL A 163 37.71 -19.75 -18.18
CA VAL A 163 36.61 -19.70 -17.21
C VAL A 163 37.00 -18.73 -16.10
N ILE A 164 36.19 -17.70 -15.88
CA ILE A 164 36.42 -16.71 -14.82
C ILE A 164 35.36 -16.84 -13.73
N ALA A 165 35.76 -16.62 -12.48
CA ALA A 165 34.82 -16.62 -11.36
C ALA A 165 34.02 -15.33 -11.35
N VAL A 166 32.70 -15.44 -11.27
CA VAL A 166 31.77 -14.30 -11.17
C VAL A 166 30.72 -14.59 -10.10
N SER A 167 30.27 -13.56 -9.39
CA SER A 167 29.23 -13.66 -8.36
C SER A 167 27.85 -13.39 -8.95
N GLY A 168 26.79 -14.00 -8.42
CA GLY A 168 25.40 -13.72 -8.84
C GLY A 168 25.02 -14.36 -10.18
N VAL A 169 25.66 -15.47 -10.53
CA VAL A 169 25.47 -16.20 -11.79
C VAL A 169 24.94 -17.61 -11.58
N GLU A 170 24.35 -17.86 -10.41
CA GLU A 170 23.66 -19.11 -10.09
C GLU A 170 22.38 -19.24 -10.93
N ASP A 171 22.18 -20.40 -11.55
CA ASP A 171 21.02 -20.78 -12.34
C ASP A 171 19.83 -21.21 -11.47
N CYS A 172 18.61 -20.88 -11.93
CA CYS A 172 17.36 -21.29 -11.29
C CYS A 172 16.75 -22.51 -12.00
N ASP A 173 17.21 -23.70 -11.63
CA ASP A 173 16.78 -24.93 -12.28
C ASP A 173 15.59 -25.62 -11.63
N THR A 174 15.49 -25.52 -10.32
CA THR A 174 14.48 -26.21 -9.51
C THR A 174 13.58 -25.21 -8.75
N PRO A 175 12.40 -25.65 -8.29
CA PRO A 175 11.59 -24.84 -7.37
C PRO A 175 12.34 -24.41 -6.10
N ALA A 176 13.31 -25.20 -5.64
CA ALA A 176 14.14 -24.87 -4.49
C ALA A 176 15.13 -23.74 -4.82
N ASP A 177 15.72 -23.75 -6.01
CA ASP A 177 16.62 -22.69 -6.47
C ASP A 177 15.87 -21.38 -6.63
N LEU A 178 14.67 -21.42 -7.22
CA LEU A 178 13.80 -20.24 -7.32
C LEU A 178 13.45 -19.67 -5.94
N LEU A 179 13.08 -20.52 -4.98
CA LEU A 179 12.80 -20.08 -3.61
C LEU A 179 14.04 -19.43 -2.98
N ALA A 180 15.22 -20.04 -3.13
CA ALA A 180 16.48 -19.50 -2.64
C ALA A 180 16.80 -18.15 -3.28
N ALA A 181 16.60 -18.01 -4.59
CA ALA A 181 16.77 -16.75 -5.31
C ALA A 181 15.77 -15.68 -4.82
N ARG A 182 14.49 -16.03 -4.64
CA ARG A 182 13.51 -15.07 -4.10
C ARG A 182 13.86 -14.63 -2.67
N LEU A 183 14.32 -15.54 -1.82
CA LEU A 183 14.80 -15.22 -0.48
C LEU A 183 16.03 -14.30 -0.51
N ALA A 184 16.98 -14.56 -1.40
CA ALA A 184 18.18 -13.74 -1.56
C ALA A 184 17.85 -12.33 -2.11
N ALA A 185 16.91 -12.23 -3.05
CA ALA A 185 16.40 -10.95 -3.56
C ALA A 185 15.68 -10.14 -2.48
N GLN A 186 15.10 -10.81 -1.48
CA GLN A 186 14.38 -10.21 -0.37
C GLN A 186 15.28 -9.89 0.84
N GLN A 187 16.61 -9.89 0.72
CA GLN A 187 17.52 -9.58 1.83
C GLN A 187 17.07 -8.30 2.56
N PRO A 188 16.64 -8.40 3.83
CA PRO A 188 15.90 -7.35 4.47
C PRO A 188 16.83 -6.20 4.86
N GLU A 189 16.81 -5.15 4.04
CA GLU A 189 17.30 -3.83 4.43
C GLU A 189 16.62 -3.45 5.76
N THR A 190 17.43 -3.11 6.77
CA THR A 190 16.89 -2.61 8.03
C THR A 190 16.65 -1.11 7.86
N LEU A 191 15.38 -0.73 7.79
CA LEU A 191 14.98 0.65 7.56
C LEU A 191 14.84 1.42 8.87
N GLU A 192 15.10 2.73 8.82
CA GLU A 192 14.64 3.64 9.87
C GLU A 192 13.10 3.61 9.96
N VAL A 193 12.57 3.95 11.13
CA VAL A 193 11.11 3.91 11.37
C VAL A 193 10.36 4.82 10.39
N SER A 194 10.85 6.04 10.16
CA SER A 194 10.25 6.99 9.20
C SER A 194 10.18 6.41 7.80
N ASP A 195 11.31 5.87 7.33
CA ASP A 195 11.49 5.39 5.97
C ASP A 195 10.67 4.14 5.72
N ALA A 196 10.56 3.26 6.72
CA ALA A 196 9.69 2.10 6.69
C ALA A 196 8.22 2.51 6.53
N LEU A 197 7.73 3.48 7.32
CA LEU A 197 6.34 3.93 7.23
C LEU A 197 6.05 4.67 5.91
N GLU A 198 7.00 5.43 5.38
CA GLU A 198 6.88 6.07 4.07
C GLU A 198 6.88 5.05 2.93
N ARG A 199 7.74 4.02 3.01
CA ARG A 199 7.76 2.91 2.03
C ARG A 199 6.44 2.13 2.04
N VAL A 200 5.85 1.90 3.21
CA VAL A 200 4.50 1.31 3.33
C VAL A 200 3.45 2.18 2.61
N ARG A 201 3.45 3.49 2.85
CA ARG A 201 2.49 4.42 2.24
C ARG A 201 2.59 4.52 0.72
N SER A 202 3.81 4.43 0.19
CA SER A 202 4.09 4.64 -1.24
C SER A 202 4.01 3.37 -2.09
N ARG A 203 4.22 2.18 -1.51
CA ARG A 203 4.29 0.92 -2.28
C ARG A 203 3.05 0.04 -2.17
N LEU A 204 2.29 0.11 -1.08
CA LEU A 204 1.10 -0.73 -0.96
C LEU A 204 -0.01 -0.27 -1.91
N PRO A 205 -0.71 -1.19 -2.59
CA PRO A 205 -1.75 -0.84 -3.55
C PRO A 205 -3.01 -0.31 -2.85
N ALA A 206 -3.60 0.76 -3.37
CA ALA A 206 -4.86 1.27 -2.84
C ALA A 206 -6.05 0.37 -3.20
N LEU A 207 -6.98 0.17 -2.26
CA LEU A 207 -8.16 -0.68 -2.41
C LEU A 207 -9.14 -0.16 -3.46
N PRO A 208 -9.75 -1.01 -4.29
CA PRO A 208 -10.69 -0.58 -5.33
C PRO A 208 -11.74 0.41 -4.82
N ILE A 209 -11.98 1.47 -5.59
CA ILE A 209 -13.04 2.45 -5.29
C ILE A 209 -14.40 1.78 -5.39
N ARG A 210 -15.27 2.04 -4.41
CA ARG A 210 -16.68 1.64 -4.43
C ARG A 210 -17.57 2.87 -4.25
N ARG A 211 -18.70 2.90 -4.95
CA ARG A 211 -19.79 3.85 -4.67
C ARG A 211 -20.80 3.18 -3.75
N ILE A 212 -21.09 3.83 -2.63
CA ILE A 212 -21.99 3.31 -1.61
C ILE A 212 -22.92 4.41 -1.09
N PRO A 213 -24.07 4.03 -0.52
CA PRO A 213 -24.93 4.94 0.22
C PRO A 213 -24.17 5.61 1.37
N LEU A 214 -24.42 6.90 1.59
CA LEU A 214 -23.78 7.70 2.63
C LEU A 214 -23.93 7.09 4.03
N GLN A 215 -25.06 6.45 4.32
CA GLN A 215 -25.32 5.79 5.59
C GLN A 215 -24.37 4.61 5.88
N ASP A 216 -23.83 3.98 4.84
CA ASP A 216 -22.92 2.83 4.93
C ASP A 216 -21.43 3.24 4.89
N SER A 217 -21.15 4.54 4.86
CA SER A 217 -19.82 5.11 4.66
C SER A 217 -18.94 5.21 5.90
N ALA A 218 -19.44 4.79 7.07
CA ALA A 218 -18.66 4.85 8.31
C ALA A 218 -17.38 4.00 8.22
N GLY A 219 -16.25 4.58 8.66
CA GLY A 219 -14.95 3.90 8.63
C GLY A 219 -14.29 3.84 7.24
N THR A 220 -14.87 4.50 6.24
CA THR A 220 -14.31 4.63 4.89
C THR A 220 -13.62 5.98 4.69
N VAL A 221 -12.94 6.14 3.55
CA VAL A 221 -12.27 7.37 3.14
C VAL A 221 -12.78 7.80 1.78
N LEU A 222 -13.04 9.09 1.58
CA LEU A 222 -13.46 9.64 0.29
C LEU A 222 -12.41 9.37 -0.78
N ALA A 223 -12.82 8.73 -1.87
CA ALA A 223 -11.98 8.50 -3.05
C ALA A 223 -12.07 9.65 -4.07
N GLU A 224 -13.18 10.40 -4.03
CA GLU A 224 -13.44 11.59 -4.83
C GLU A 224 -13.85 12.73 -3.88
N PRO A 225 -13.63 14.01 -4.23
CA PRO A 225 -14.08 15.12 -3.40
C PRO A 225 -15.60 15.12 -3.20
N LEU A 226 -16.05 15.53 -2.01
CA LEU A 226 -17.45 15.78 -1.72
C LEU A 226 -17.81 17.15 -2.28
N VAL A 227 -18.61 17.17 -3.34
CA VAL A 227 -19.03 18.39 -4.04
C VAL A 227 -20.52 18.64 -3.78
N SER A 228 -20.87 19.86 -3.39
CA SER A 228 -22.26 20.20 -3.09
C SER A 228 -23.16 20.13 -4.33
N ARG A 229 -24.36 19.57 -4.17
CA ARG A 229 -25.39 19.54 -5.22
C ARG A 229 -26.37 20.70 -5.11
N THR A 230 -26.47 21.32 -3.94
CA THR A 230 -27.41 22.41 -3.65
C THR A 230 -26.69 23.62 -3.02
N ALA A 231 -27.38 24.75 -2.95
CA ALA A 231 -26.92 25.90 -2.17
C ALA A 231 -27.31 25.72 -0.70
N LEU A 232 -26.52 26.22 0.24
CA LEU A 232 -26.94 26.34 1.65
C LEU A 232 -26.87 27.81 2.12
N PRO A 233 -27.98 28.39 2.60
CA PRO A 233 -29.35 27.88 2.45
C PRO A 233 -29.78 27.79 0.96
N ALA A 234 -30.77 26.95 0.65
CA ALA A 234 -31.22 26.71 -0.73
C ALA A 234 -32.00 27.90 -1.34
N VAL A 235 -32.57 28.74 -0.47
CA VAL A 235 -33.28 29.99 -0.74
C VAL A 235 -32.89 31.00 0.33
N ASP A 236 -33.25 32.27 0.15
CA ASP A 236 -33.13 33.26 1.22
C ASP A 236 -34.05 32.85 2.39
N ILE A 237 -33.52 32.85 3.62
CA ILE A 237 -34.27 32.49 4.84
C ILE A 237 -34.09 33.53 5.94
N SER A 238 -35.01 33.54 6.90
CA SER A 238 -34.89 34.40 8.08
C SER A 238 -33.90 33.83 9.09
N ALA A 239 -32.96 34.65 9.58
CA ALA A 239 -32.05 34.32 10.69
C ALA A 239 -32.71 34.46 12.07
N MET A 240 -33.78 35.26 12.17
CA MET A 240 -34.42 35.65 13.42
C MET A 240 -35.95 35.63 13.28
N ASP A 241 -36.67 35.61 14.40
CA ASP A 241 -38.11 35.87 14.40
C ASP A 241 -38.36 37.37 14.21
N GLY A 242 -39.29 37.74 13.33
CA GLY A 242 -39.49 39.13 12.97
C GLY A 242 -40.46 39.35 11.81
N TYR A 243 -40.09 40.27 10.92
CA TYR A 243 -40.91 40.68 9.80
C TYR A 243 -40.08 40.68 8.51
N ALA A 244 -40.52 39.92 7.52
CA ALA A 244 -40.04 40.07 6.16
C ALA A 244 -40.70 41.31 5.57
N VAL A 245 -39.90 42.24 5.07
CA VAL A 245 -40.36 43.56 4.61
C VAL A 245 -40.01 43.79 3.14
N CYS A 246 -40.83 44.58 2.45
CA CYS A 246 -40.56 45.04 1.09
C CYS A 246 -40.63 46.58 1.04
N GLY A 247 -39.53 47.24 0.64
CA GLY A 247 -39.43 48.70 0.57
C GLY A 247 -39.14 49.36 1.92
N THR A 248 -39.38 50.67 2.02
CA THR A 248 -39.12 51.49 3.22
C THR A 248 -40.31 51.54 4.17
N ASP A 249 -40.05 51.80 5.45
CA ASP A 249 -41.10 51.95 6.46
C ASP A 249 -41.88 53.27 6.31
N PRO A 250 -43.13 53.36 6.84
CA PRO A 250 -43.91 52.32 7.52
C PRO A 250 -44.47 51.26 6.56
N TRP A 251 -44.51 50.00 7.01
CA TRP A 251 -45.06 48.86 6.27
C TRP A 251 -46.47 48.50 6.72
N THR A 252 -47.33 48.13 5.79
CA THR A 252 -48.63 47.53 6.10
C THR A 252 -48.44 46.06 6.46
N LEU A 253 -48.82 45.66 7.68
CA LEU A 253 -48.75 44.27 8.11
C LEU A 253 -49.85 43.44 7.46
N ARG A 254 -49.46 42.43 6.71
CA ARG A 254 -50.37 41.38 6.26
C ARG A 254 -50.68 40.40 7.39
N SER A 255 -51.80 39.70 7.27
CA SER A 255 -52.30 38.76 8.28
C SER A 255 -51.70 37.35 8.18
N ASP A 256 -51.07 37.01 7.06
CA ASP A 256 -50.36 35.74 6.90
C ASP A 256 -49.04 35.73 7.69
N ILE A 257 -48.47 34.54 7.87
CA ILE A 257 -47.24 34.33 8.65
C ILE A 257 -46.39 33.28 7.93
N ALA A 258 -45.14 33.61 7.66
CA ALA A 258 -44.15 32.71 7.06
C ALA A 258 -43.49 31.84 8.15
N TYR A 259 -43.69 30.53 8.06
CA TYR A 259 -43.10 29.52 8.96
C TYR A 259 -42.07 28.65 8.23
N ALA A 260 -41.11 28.10 8.98
CA ALA A 260 -40.19 27.10 8.45
C ALA A 260 -40.95 25.91 7.86
N GLY A 261 -40.55 25.47 6.66
CA GLY A 261 -41.21 24.40 5.92
C GLY A 261 -42.44 24.82 5.10
N THR A 262 -42.81 26.11 5.09
CA THR A 262 -43.89 26.63 4.22
C THR A 262 -43.33 27.47 3.08
N SER A 263 -43.90 27.34 1.88
CA SER A 263 -43.42 28.02 0.65
C SER A 263 -44.49 28.85 -0.08
N ASP A 264 -45.74 28.83 0.37
CA ASP A 264 -46.89 29.36 -0.38
C ASP A 264 -47.29 30.79 0.07
N ILE A 265 -46.35 31.56 0.58
CA ILE A 265 -46.58 32.96 0.95
C ILE A 265 -46.62 33.79 -0.32
N ALA A 266 -47.76 34.46 -0.59
CA ALA A 266 -47.89 35.31 -1.76
C ALA A 266 -46.86 36.45 -1.73
N PRO A 267 -46.29 36.85 -2.90
CA PRO A 267 -45.24 37.85 -2.96
C PRO A 267 -45.56 39.14 -2.18
N LEU A 268 -44.56 39.71 -1.52
CA LEU A 268 -44.67 41.05 -0.93
C LEU A 268 -44.61 42.11 -2.03
N THR A 269 -45.44 43.13 -1.88
CA THR A 269 -45.39 44.35 -2.67
C THR A 269 -44.74 45.46 -1.86
N GLU A 270 -44.26 46.51 -2.53
CA GLU A 270 -43.64 47.66 -1.87
C GLU A 270 -44.56 48.24 -0.77
N GLY A 271 -43.97 48.54 0.39
CA GLY A 271 -44.68 49.05 1.57
C GLY A 271 -45.45 47.99 2.35
N THR A 272 -45.22 46.69 2.11
CA THR A 272 -45.86 45.61 2.88
C THR A 272 -44.85 44.78 3.66
N ALA A 273 -45.34 44.16 4.74
CA ALA A 273 -44.57 43.26 5.58
C ALA A 273 -45.42 42.08 6.05
N VAL A 274 -44.77 40.95 6.30
CA VAL A 274 -45.40 39.75 6.86
C VAL A 274 -44.58 39.25 8.03
N ARG A 275 -45.23 38.68 9.05
CA ARG A 275 -44.51 38.00 10.13
C ARG A 275 -43.74 36.82 9.56
N ILE A 276 -42.49 36.65 10.01
CA ILE A 276 -41.63 35.55 9.59
C ILE A 276 -40.93 34.94 10.80
N ALA A 277 -40.93 33.61 10.87
CA ALA A 277 -40.20 32.86 11.87
C ALA A 277 -38.77 32.52 11.39
N THR A 278 -37.88 32.25 12.32
CA THR A 278 -36.52 31.80 12.07
C THR A 278 -36.51 30.54 11.20
N GLY A 279 -35.68 30.53 10.16
CA GLY A 279 -35.56 29.44 9.19
C GLY A 279 -36.66 29.40 8.12
N ALA A 280 -37.67 30.27 8.18
CA ALA A 280 -38.67 30.38 7.12
C ALA A 280 -38.09 31.00 5.85
N ALA A 281 -38.53 30.50 4.70
CA ALA A 281 -38.17 31.07 3.40
C ALA A 281 -38.70 32.51 3.29
N LEU A 282 -37.87 33.41 2.74
CA LEU A 282 -38.31 34.77 2.45
C LEU A 282 -39.40 34.73 1.37
N PRO A 283 -40.55 35.40 1.60
CA PRO A 283 -41.54 35.59 0.56
C PRO A 283 -40.95 36.29 -0.66
N PRO A 284 -41.35 35.94 -1.90
CA PRO A 284 -40.89 36.64 -3.08
C PRO A 284 -41.16 38.15 -2.97
N GLY A 285 -40.21 38.99 -3.39
CA GLY A 285 -40.31 40.45 -3.27
C GLY A 285 -39.90 41.02 -1.90
N ALA A 286 -39.70 40.18 -0.87
CA ALA A 286 -39.08 40.63 0.38
C ALA A 286 -37.63 41.11 0.13
N THR A 287 -37.26 42.25 0.69
CA THR A 287 -35.93 42.84 0.55
C THR A 287 -35.02 42.51 1.72
N SER A 288 -35.57 42.41 2.93
CA SER A 288 -34.84 42.14 4.17
C SER A 288 -35.74 41.60 5.27
N VAL A 289 -35.12 41.17 6.37
CA VAL A 289 -35.80 40.81 7.62
C VAL A 289 -35.47 41.82 8.72
N VAL A 290 -36.50 42.25 9.44
CA VAL A 290 -36.40 43.05 10.66
C VAL A 290 -36.81 42.19 11.85
N ARG A 291 -35.88 41.87 12.76
CA ARG A 291 -36.21 41.13 13.99
C ARG A 291 -37.26 41.82 14.85
N ASP A 292 -37.99 41.04 15.62
CA ASP A 292 -39.10 41.50 16.45
C ASP A 292 -38.72 42.67 17.37
N GLU A 293 -37.55 42.61 18.00
CA GLU A 293 -37.06 43.64 18.92
C GLU A 293 -36.80 44.99 18.25
N HIS A 294 -36.74 45.02 16.91
CA HIS A 294 -36.49 46.22 16.12
C HIS A 294 -37.76 46.77 15.47
N MET A 295 -38.93 46.13 15.65
CA MET A 295 -40.18 46.55 15.05
C MET A 295 -41.15 47.09 16.12
N THR A 296 -41.86 48.16 15.80
CA THR A 296 -43.02 48.62 16.59
C THR A 296 -44.26 48.65 15.72
N ARG A 297 -45.42 48.36 16.32
CA ARG A 297 -46.73 48.39 15.65
C ARG A 297 -47.45 49.69 16.00
N GLU A 298 -48.00 50.33 14.98
CA GLU A 298 -48.77 51.55 15.11
C GLU A 298 -50.26 51.25 15.31
N SER A 299 -51.02 52.24 15.79
CA SER A 299 -52.45 52.09 16.08
C SER A 299 -53.33 51.92 14.83
N ASP A 300 -52.82 52.28 13.65
CA ASP A 300 -53.47 52.10 12.34
C ASP A 300 -53.21 50.72 11.72
N GLY A 301 -52.49 49.84 12.41
CA GLY A 301 -52.15 48.49 11.94
C GLY A 301 -50.89 48.42 11.08
N SER A 302 -50.22 49.55 10.81
CA SER A 302 -48.89 49.55 10.20
C SER A 302 -47.79 49.18 11.20
N ALA A 303 -46.60 48.87 10.70
CA ALA A 303 -45.42 48.63 11.51
C ALA A 303 -44.23 49.41 10.95
N ARG A 304 -43.35 49.85 11.84
CA ARG A 304 -42.14 50.58 11.47
C ARG A 304 -40.95 50.10 12.27
N ARG A 305 -39.75 50.31 11.74
CA ARG A 305 -38.54 50.05 12.51
C ARG A 305 -38.45 51.06 13.65
N ILE A 306 -38.06 50.62 14.83
CA ILE A 306 -37.80 51.50 15.97
C ILE A 306 -36.65 52.45 15.58
N PRO A 307 -36.80 53.78 15.72
CA PRO A 307 -35.80 54.74 15.23
C PRO A 307 -34.37 54.56 15.80
N THR A 308 -34.26 54.02 17.01
CA THR A 308 -32.98 53.75 17.69
C THR A 308 -32.43 52.35 17.41
N ALA A 309 -33.17 51.49 16.71
CA ALA A 309 -32.72 50.15 16.39
C ALA A 309 -31.71 50.14 15.24
N SER A 310 -30.83 49.13 15.23
CA SER A 310 -29.89 48.89 14.14
C SER A 310 -30.64 48.66 12.82
N GLN A 311 -30.05 49.03 11.68
CA GLN A 311 -30.57 48.73 10.33
C GLN A 311 -30.05 47.39 9.79
N SER A 312 -29.79 46.40 10.66
CA SER A 312 -29.37 45.07 10.22
C SER A 312 -30.45 44.39 9.37
N ASP A 313 -29.97 43.64 8.37
CA ASP A 313 -30.74 42.67 7.60
C ASP A 313 -30.48 41.29 8.20
N ASP A 314 -31.52 40.70 8.80
CA ASP A 314 -31.46 39.37 9.39
C ASP A 314 -31.83 38.27 8.37
N THR A 315 -31.59 38.52 7.08
CA THR A 315 -31.75 37.54 6.00
C THR A 315 -30.45 36.74 5.83
N ARG A 316 -30.54 35.42 5.86
CA ARG A 316 -29.47 34.55 5.36
C ARG A 316 -29.70 34.31 3.88
N ARG A 317 -28.76 34.71 3.03
CA ARG A 317 -28.94 34.68 1.58
C ARG A 317 -28.70 33.27 1.04
N ARG A 318 -29.38 32.92 -0.05
CA ARG A 318 -29.15 31.67 -0.76
C ARG A 318 -27.66 31.48 -1.05
N GLY A 319 -27.12 30.36 -0.61
CA GLY A 319 -25.73 29.98 -0.84
C GLY A 319 -24.69 30.81 -0.09
N GLU A 320 -25.10 31.50 0.98
CA GLU A 320 -24.20 32.19 1.91
C GLU A 320 -23.14 31.26 2.50
N ASP A 321 -23.49 30.00 2.80
CA ASP A 321 -22.52 28.99 3.24
C ASP A 321 -21.79 28.36 2.04
N TRP A 322 -22.53 27.91 1.02
CA TRP A 322 -21.96 27.38 -0.23
C TRP A 322 -22.96 27.35 -1.39
N LEU A 323 -22.43 27.25 -2.62
CA LEU A 323 -23.20 27.10 -3.85
C LEU A 323 -23.07 25.66 -4.40
N PRO A 324 -23.97 25.24 -5.33
CA PRO A 324 -23.78 24.01 -6.07
C PRO A 324 -22.44 24.00 -6.79
N GLY A 325 -21.75 22.86 -6.79
CA GLY A 325 -20.42 22.71 -7.38
C GLY A 325 -19.27 23.12 -6.48
N THR A 326 -19.51 23.65 -5.27
CA THR A 326 -18.46 23.88 -4.28
C THR A 326 -17.91 22.56 -3.75
N GLU A 327 -16.60 22.37 -3.82
CA GLU A 327 -15.92 21.29 -3.12
C GLU A 327 -15.93 21.59 -1.61
N LEU A 328 -16.60 20.74 -0.84
CA LEU A 328 -16.75 20.88 0.60
C LEU A 328 -15.71 20.06 1.37
N VAL A 329 -15.33 18.90 0.84
CA VAL A 329 -14.34 18.00 1.46
C VAL A 329 -13.48 17.36 0.38
N ALA A 330 -12.16 17.44 0.52
CA ALA A 330 -11.23 16.85 -0.41
C ALA A 330 -11.24 15.30 -0.36
N ALA A 331 -10.87 14.67 -1.48
CA ALA A 331 -10.54 13.25 -1.51
C ALA A 331 -9.39 12.93 -0.53
N GLY A 332 -9.38 11.71 0.01
CA GLY A 332 -8.46 11.28 1.07
C GLY A 332 -8.94 11.63 2.49
N THR A 333 -10.09 12.29 2.64
CA THR A 333 -10.67 12.59 3.95
C THR A 333 -11.45 11.40 4.52
N PRO A 334 -11.20 10.97 5.76
CA PRO A 334 -12.01 9.96 6.44
C PRO A 334 -13.46 10.41 6.62
N ILE A 335 -14.41 9.48 6.43
CA ILE A 335 -15.83 9.79 6.59
C ILE A 335 -16.27 9.55 8.03
N ASP A 336 -16.23 10.62 8.83
CA ASP A 336 -16.76 10.67 10.18
C ASP A 336 -18.21 11.21 10.23
N ALA A 337 -18.72 11.47 11.43
CA ALA A 337 -20.08 11.98 11.61
C ALA A 337 -20.27 13.40 11.04
N ALA A 338 -19.24 14.24 11.10
CA ALA A 338 -19.30 15.60 10.58
C ALA A 338 -19.34 15.59 9.04
N VAL A 339 -18.50 14.78 8.39
CA VAL A 339 -18.52 14.60 6.93
C VAL A 339 -19.86 14.05 6.46
N ARG A 340 -20.46 13.08 7.17
CA ARG A 340 -21.80 12.57 6.81
C ARG A 340 -22.89 13.64 6.97
N SER A 341 -22.86 14.43 8.04
CA SER A 341 -23.82 15.51 8.25
C SER A 341 -23.70 16.58 7.15
N LEU A 342 -22.46 16.94 6.79
CA LEU A 342 -22.17 17.89 5.72
C LEU A 342 -22.63 17.36 4.35
N ALA A 343 -22.35 16.10 4.03
CA ALA A 343 -22.82 15.44 2.81
C ALA A 343 -24.34 15.51 2.67
N ALA A 344 -25.07 15.17 3.73
CA ALA A 344 -26.52 15.24 3.76
C ALA A 344 -27.04 16.67 3.56
N SER A 345 -26.41 17.66 4.19
CA SER A 345 -26.74 19.08 4.02
C SER A 345 -26.47 19.59 2.59
N ALA A 346 -25.52 18.95 1.90
CA ALA A 346 -25.14 19.24 0.53
C ALA A 346 -25.92 18.41 -0.52
N GLU A 347 -26.94 17.66 -0.08
CA GLU A 347 -27.74 16.72 -0.89
C GLU A 347 -26.92 15.61 -1.60
N VAL A 348 -25.82 15.19 -0.99
CA VAL A 348 -24.97 14.08 -1.46
C VAL A 348 -25.28 12.82 -0.65
N PHE A 349 -25.98 11.86 -1.28
CA PHE A 349 -26.41 10.61 -0.62
C PHE A 349 -25.65 9.36 -1.05
N GLU A 350 -24.79 9.48 -2.06
CA GLU A 350 -23.92 8.42 -2.58
C GLU A 350 -22.49 8.99 -2.66
N VAL A 351 -21.52 8.23 -2.18
CA VAL A 351 -20.11 8.66 -2.12
C VAL A 351 -19.18 7.59 -2.70
N ALA A 352 -18.16 8.03 -3.43
CA ALA A 352 -17.07 7.17 -3.87
C ALA A 352 -16.05 7.05 -2.73
N VAL A 353 -15.75 5.83 -2.30
CA VAL A 353 -14.93 5.57 -1.10
C VAL A 353 -13.94 4.44 -1.32
N ARG A 354 -12.91 4.41 -0.47
CA ARG A 354 -12.06 3.23 -0.22
C ARG A 354 -12.23 2.79 1.24
N GLY A 355 -12.06 1.49 1.49
CA GLY A 355 -12.30 0.90 2.80
C GLY A 355 -13.79 0.68 3.13
N PRO A 356 -14.14 0.20 4.33
CA PRO A 356 -13.26 0.08 5.49
C PRO A 356 -12.18 -0.99 5.27
N VAL A 357 -11.02 -0.81 5.89
CA VAL A 357 -9.93 -1.81 5.82
C VAL A 357 -10.30 -2.98 6.73
N ARG A 358 -10.41 -4.17 6.15
CA ARG A 358 -10.80 -5.40 6.84
C ARG A 358 -9.57 -6.25 7.10
N GLY A 359 -9.38 -6.69 8.35
CA GLY A 359 -8.23 -7.46 8.77
C GLY A 359 -8.59 -8.84 9.31
N ARG A 360 -7.70 -9.82 9.16
CA ARG A 360 -7.74 -11.10 9.88
C ARG A 360 -6.52 -11.20 10.79
N VAL A 361 -6.70 -11.63 12.03
CA VAL A 361 -5.56 -11.91 12.94
C VAL A 361 -5.27 -13.39 12.95
N VAL A 362 -4.01 -13.74 12.77
CA VAL A 362 -3.50 -15.12 12.76
C VAL A 362 -2.44 -15.21 13.84
N ILE A 363 -2.70 -16.02 14.87
CA ILE A 363 -1.77 -16.24 15.96
C ILE A 363 -0.97 -17.50 15.64
N SER A 364 0.35 -17.38 15.52
CA SER A 364 1.26 -18.50 15.32
C SER A 364 1.92 -18.89 16.63
N GLY A 365 2.09 -20.19 16.83
CA GLY A 365 2.78 -20.78 17.98
C GLY A 365 2.02 -21.99 18.50
N THR A 366 2.67 -23.15 18.45
CA THR A 366 2.08 -24.43 18.89
C THR A 366 1.95 -24.51 20.41
N GLU A 367 2.74 -23.69 21.10
CA GLU A 367 2.67 -23.44 22.53
C GLU A 367 1.44 -22.63 22.94
N ILE A 368 0.76 -21.95 22.01
CA ILE A 368 -0.29 -21.00 22.35
C ILE A 368 -1.62 -21.71 22.60
N ARG A 369 -2.22 -21.45 23.76
CA ARG A 369 -3.53 -21.98 24.16
C ARG A 369 -4.53 -20.87 24.45
N SER A 370 -5.68 -20.90 23.79
CA SER A 370 -6.80 -19.97 24.02
C SER A 370 -7.66 -20.37 25.22
N THR A 371 -7.93 -21.66 25.42
CA THR A 371 -8.81 -22.19 26.47
C THR A 371 -8.15 -23.30 27.29
N GLY A 372 -8.76 -23.67 28.42
CA GLY A 372 -8.32 -24.81 29.25
C GLY A 372 -7.04 -24.54 30.07
N PRO A 373 -6.62 -25.48 30.94
CA PRO A 373 -5.36 -25.36 31.68
C PRO A 373 -4.14 -25.41 30.76
N LEU A 374 -3.05 -24.76 31.15
CA LEU A 374 -1.77 -24.82 30.42
C LEU A 374 -0.99 -26.07 30.82
N ALA A 375 -0.45 -26.79 29.85
CA ALA A 375 0.57 -27.80 30.05
C ALA A 375 1.97 -27.17 30.15
N PRO A 376 2.98 -27.88 30.68
CA PRO A 376 4.36 -27.43 30.63
C PRO A 376 4.81 -27.10 29.20
N GLY A 377 5.38 -25.92 28.99
CA GLY A 377 5.80 -25.44 27.67
C GLY A 377 4.74 -24.65 26.90
N GLU A 378 3.49 -24.64 27.36
CA GLU A 378 2.41 -23.84 26.77
C GLU A 378 2.33 -22.44 27.39
N THR A 379 1.84 -21.49 26.60
CA THR A 379 1.54 -20.12 27.04
C THR A 379 0.11 -19.74 26.68
N ARG A 380 -0.46 -18.83 27.46
CA ARG A 380 -1.83 -18.34 27.23
C ARG A 380 -1.85 -17.39 26.03
N ASP A 381 -2.84 -17.54 25.15
CA ASP A 381 -3.18 -16.47 24.21
C ASP A 381 -3.66 -15.23 24.99
N VAL A 382 -2.85 -14.17 24.93
CA VAL A 382 -3.13 -12.87 25.56
C VAL A 382 -3.35 -11.76 24.55
N LEU A 383 -3.31 -12.07 23.24
CA LEU A 383 -3.46 -11.09 22.17
C LEU A 383 -4.75 -11.28 21.38
N GLY A 384 -5.24 -12.52 21.22
CA GLY A 384 -6.40 -12.80 20.37
C GLY A 384 -7.66 -12.05 20.78
N SER A 385 -7.86 -11.80 22.07
CA SER A 385 -9.02 -11.05 22.57
C SER A 385 -8.84 -9.52 22.59
N VAL A 386 -7.62 -9.00 22.47
CA VAL A 386 -7.33 -7.57 22.69
C VAL A 386 -6.72 -6.86 21.48
N LEU A 387 -5.94 -7.56 20.66
CA LEU A 387 -5.34 -6.97 19.46
C LEU A 387 -6.37 -6.39 18.47
N PRO A 388 -7.57 -6.98 18.28
CA PRO A 388 -8.63 -6.37 17.47
C PRO A 388 -8.99 -4.94 17.88
N GLU A 389 -8.96 -4.60 19.17
CA GLU A 389 -9.30 -3.27 19.67
C GLU A 389 -8.22 -2.24 19.28
N TYR A 390 -6.95 -2.59 19.44
CA TYR A 390 -5.83 -1.74 19.00
C TYR A 390 -5.83 -1.54 17.47
N LEU A 391 -6.12 -2.60 16.71
CA LEU A 391 -6.22 -2.52 15.25
C LEU A 391 -7.40 -1.65 14.81
N ALA A 392 -8.56 -1.77 15.47
CA ALA A 392 -9.73 -0.92 15.22
C ALA A 392 -9.41 0.56 15.49
N HIS A 393 -8.69 0.86 16.58
CA HIS A 393 -8.20 2.21 16.86
C HIS A 393 -7.27 2.75 15.75
N CYS A 394 -6.51 1.88 15.09
CA CYS A 394 -5.68 2.25 13.94
C CYS A 394 -6.44 2.31 12.61
N GLY A 395 -7.72 1.93 12.57
CA GLY A 395 -8.57 1.95 11.38
C GLY A 395 -8.68 0.62 10.62
N ILE A 396 -8.34 -0.51 11.25
CA ILE A 396 -8.51 -1.85 10.70
C ILE A 396 -9.62 -2.58 11.45
N THR A 397 -10.69 -2.94 10.76
CA THR A 397 -11.78 -3.75 11.32
C THR A 397 -11.41 -5.23 11.24
N VAL A 398 -11.15 -5.87 12.38
CA VAL A 398 -10.83 -7.30 12.42
C VAL A 398 -12.11 -8.13 12.24
N VAL A 399 -12.13 -8.99 11.22
CA VAL A 399 -13.28 -9.85 10.90
C VAL A 399 -13.23 -11.18 11.67
N ASP A 400 -12.04 -11.70 11.94
CA ASP A 400 -11.83 -12.91 12.72
C ASP A 400 -10.39 -13.01 13.28
N VAL A 401 -10.25 -13.89 14.27
CA VAL A 401 -8.99 -14.25 14.91
C VAL A 401 -8.86 -15.76 14.85
N THR A 402 -7.74 -16.26 14.33
CA THR A 402 -7.50 -17.70 14.15
C THR A 402 -6.16 -18.09 14.74
N LEU A 403 -6.10 -19.25 15.41
CA LEU A 403 -4.84 -19.88 15.79
C LEU A 403 -4.35 -20.72 14.61
N LEU A 404 -3.11 -20.48 14.18
CA LEU A 404 -2.49 -21.22 13.10
C LEU A 404 -2.20 -22.66 13.55
N GLU A 405 -2.70 -23.63 12.80
CA GLU A 405 -2.40 -25.04 13.03
C GLU A 405 -0.94 -25.37 12.68
N ASP A 406 -0.33 -26.25 13.46
CA ASP A 406 1.03 -26.73 13.20
C ASP A 406 1.05 -27.64 11.98
N SER A 407 1.47 -27.09 10.84
CA SER A 407 1.63 -27.86 9.61
C SER A 407 2.66 -27.23 8.70
N ALA A 408 3.29 -28.07 7.86
CA ALA A 408 4.24 -27.62 6.86
C ALA A 408 3.64 -26.61 5.84
N THR A 409 2.31 -26.56 5.73
CA THR A 409 1.59 -25.69 4.79
C THR A 409 0.78 -24.58 5.45
N GLY A 410 0.78 -24.47 6.78
CA GLY A 410 -0.14 -23.61 7.52
C GLY A 410 -0.11 -22.15 7.06
N PHE A 411 1.09 -21.55 7.00
CA PHE A 411 1.24 -20.18 6.48
C PHE A 411 0.78 -20.06 5.04
N ARG A 412 1.12 -21.03 4.18
CA ARG A 412 0.74 -20.99 2.77
C ARG A 412 -0.79 -21.04 2.62
N ASP A 413 -1.45 -21.91 3.36
CA ASP A 413 -2.90 -22.06 3.32
C ASP A 413 -3.61 -20.81 3.82
N VAL A 414 -3.14 -20.22 4.93
CA VAL A 414 -3.67 -18.95 5.43
C VAL A 414 -3.47 -17.82 4.42
N LEU A 415 -2.28 -17.69 3.82
CA LEU A 415 -1.99 -16.60 2.90
C LEU A 415 -2.69 -16.74 1.54
N THR A 416 -2.95 -17.96 1.07
CA THR A 416 -3.50 -18.19 -0.29
C THR A 416 -5.00 -18.50 -0.31
N ARG A 417 -5.58 -18.95 0.80
CA ARG A 417 -7.02 -19.29 0.88
C ARG A 417 -7.84 -18.23 1.60
N THR A 418 -7.21 -17.29 2.27
CA THR A 418 -7.92 -16.16 2.88
C THR A 418 -8.53 -15.29 1.78
N ARG A 419 -9.83 -15.02 1.89
CA ARG A 419 -10.56 -14.11 1.00
C ARG A 419 -11.28 -13.06 1.83
N ASP A 420 -11.73 -12.00 1.18
CA ASP A 420 -12.58 -10.95 1.75
C ASP A 420 -11.94 -10.14 2.90
N VAL A 421 -10.61 -10.07 2.94
CA VAL A 421 -9.86 -9.17 3.83
C VAL A 421 -8.78 -8.46 3.04
N ASP A 422 -8.42 -7.28 3.51
CA ASP A 422 -7.40 -6.42 2.91
C ASP A 422 -6.03 -6.61 3.60
N VAL A 423 -6.06 -7.04 4.87
CA VAL A 423 -4.85 -7.22 5.69
C VAL A 423 -4.89 -8.54 6.47
N ILE A 424 -3.81 -9.31 6.42
CA ILE A 424 -3.57 -10.48 7.28
C ILE A 424 -2.50 -10.09 8.30
N ILE A 425 -2.87 -10.09 9.58
CA ILE A 425 -1.99 -9.75 10.70
C ILE A 425 -1.50 -11.06 11.31
N VAL A 426 -0.22 -11.37 11.14
CA VAL A 426 0.39 -12.61 11.65
C VAL A 426 1.20 -12.31 12.91
N VAL A 427 0.76 -12.80 14.06
CA VAL A 427 1.46 -12.65 15.34
C VAL A 427 2.34 -13.86 15.60
N GLY A 428 3.57 -13.66 16.06
CA GLY A 428 4.47 -14.76 16.47
C GLY A 428 5.42 -15.25 15.39
N ALA A 429 5.27 -14.80 14.15
CA ALA A 429 6.11 -15.18 13.02
C ALA A 429 7.35 -14.29 12.85
N THR A 430 8.00 -13.88 13.94
CA THR A 430 9.25 -13.08 13.86
C THR A 430 10.39 -13.56 14.76
N GLY A 431 10.23 -14.69 15.47
CA GLY A 431 11.29 -15.42 16.20
C GLY A 431 11.90 -16.57 15.39
N GLY A 432 12.95 -17.23 15.90
CA GLY A 432 13.64 -18.31 15.18
C GLY A 432 12.70 -19.46 14.79
N GLY A 433 12.78 -19.92 13.53
CA GLY A 433 11.91 -20.97 12.98
C GLY A 433 10.65 -20.43 12.30
N ALA A 434 9.67 -19.94 13.06
CA ALA A 434 8.39 -19.46 12.51
C ALA A 434 8.55 -18.22 11.60
N ALA A 435 9.50 -17.34 11.91
CA ALA A 435 9.80 -16.19 11.05
C ALA A 435 10.40 -16.58 9.72
N ASP A 436 11.23 -17.61 9.73
CA ASP A 436 11.87 -18.13 8.53
C ASP A 436 10.82 -18.86 7.67
N GLN A 437 9.85 -19.54 8.30
CA GLN A 437 8.70 -20.11 7.60
C GLN A 437 7.80 -19.05 6.96
N LEU A 438 7.44 -17.97 7.67
CA LEU A 438 6.65 -16.89 7.07
C LEU A 438 7.40 -16.24 5.90
N ARG A 439 8.68 -15.89 6.07
CA ARG A 439 9.49 -15.32 4.99
C ARG A 439 9.64 -16.27 3.80
N GLY A 440 9.92 -17.55 4.07
CA GLY A 440 9.98 -18.59 3.05
C GLY A 440 8.65 -18.76 2.31
N THR A 441 7.53 -18.67 3.02
CA THR A 441 6.20 -18.73 2.41
C THR A 441 5.92 -17.52 1.54
N LEU A 442 6.19 -16.31 2.04
CA LEU A 442 6.05 -15.05 1.29
C LEU A 442 6.89 -15.07 0.01
N ALA A 443 8.15 -15.49 0.09
CA ALA A 443 9.01 -15.69 -1.08
C ALA A 443 8.46 -16.77 -2.02
N GLY A 444 8.01 -17.92 -1.50
CA GLY A 444 7.47 -19.01 -2.30
C GLY A 444 6.22 -18.64 -3.12
N ILE A 445 5.38 -17.74 -2.58
CA ILE A 445 4.18 -17.24 -3.26
C ILE A 445 4.40 -15.93 -4.03
N ASP A 446 5.65 -15.48 -4.17
CA ASP A 446 6.04 -14.25 -4.87
C ASP A 446 5.41 -12.97 -4.28
N ALA A 447 5.27 -12.91 -2.96
CA ALA A 447 4.87 -11.69 -2.28
C ALA A 447 5.99 -10.64 -2.33
N GLU A 448 5.63 -9.38 -2.56
CA GLU A 448 6.55 -8.26 -2.47
C GLU A 448 6.78 -7.91 -0.99
N THR A 449 8.01 -8.06 -0.51
CA THR A 449 8.38 -7.57 0.83
C THR A 449 8.60 -6.05 0.77
N VAL A 450 7.66 -5.29 1.33
CA VAL A 450 7.70 -3.81 1.36
C VAL A 450 8.60 -3.31 2.49
N VAL A 451 8.52 -3.91 3.67
CA VAL A 451 9.43 -3.64 4.80
C VAL A 451 9.83 -4.96 5.42
N GLY A 452 11.12 -5.33 5.32
CA GLY A 452 11.62 -6.59 5.89
C GLY A 452 11.99 -6.52 7.37
N ARG A 453 12.38 -5.33 7.86
CA ARG A 453 12.79 -5.06 9.24
C ARG A 453 12.77 -3.54 9.52
N MET A 454 12.41 -3.16 10.75
CA MET A 454 12.54 -1.78 11.24
C MET A 454 13.65 -1.67 12.30
N ARG A 455 14.40 -0.56 12.30
CA ARG A 455 15.41 -0.25 13.33
C ARG A 455 14.76 0.27 14.61
N MET A 456 14.14 -0.62 15.37
CA MET A 456 13.38 -0.27 16.58
C MET A 456 13.39 -1.39 17.62
N ARG A 457 13.32 -1.03 18.92
CA ARG A 457 13.14 -1.98 20.02
C ARG A 457 12.06 -1.55 21.04
N PRO A 458 11.15 -2.45 21.44
CA PRO A 458 10.86 -3.74 20.80
C PRO A 458 10.18 -3.56 19.44
N GLY A 459 10.02 -4.63 18.66
CA GLY A 459 9.22 -4.57 17.42
C GLY A 459 9.99 -4.60 16.10
N GLY A 460 11.31 -4.43 16.12
CA GLY A 460 12.10 -4.31 14.89
C GLY A 460 12.01 -5.49 13.92
N SER A 461 11.69 -6.71 14.40
CA SER A 461 11.61 -7.92 13.59
C SER A 461 10.35 -8.04 12.71
N GLN A 462 9.50 -7.03 12.71
CA GLN A 462 8.28 -7.00 11.92
C GLN A 462 8.53 -7.03 10.42
N ILE A 463 7.53 -7.51 9.67
CA ILE A 463 7.54 -7.56 8.22
C ILE A 463 6.22 -7.01 7.67
N THR A 464 6.29 -6.22 6.60
CA THR A 464 5.13 -5.81 5.80
C THR A 464 5.35 -6.27 4.37
N ALA A 465 4.39 -7.01 3.81
CA ALA A 465 4.45 -7.51 2.45
C ALA A 465 3.10 -7.35 1.72
N ALA A 466 3.13 -7.34 0.40
CA ALA A 466 1.94 -7.39 -0.45
C ALA A 466 1.90 -8.73 -1.20
N LEU A 467 0.78 -9.44 -1.11
CA LEU A 467 0.55 -10.65 -1.90
C LEU A 467 0.25 -10.29 -3.37
N PRO A 468 0.35 -11.24 -4.31
CA PRO A 468 0.06 -10.99 -5.73
C PRO A 468 -1.36 -10.49 -6.01
N ASP A 469 -2.33 -10.77 -5.14
CA ASP A 469 -3.70 -10.28 -5.24
C ASP A 469 -3.93 -8.90 -4.59
N GLY A 470 -2.88 -8.29 -4.03
CA GLY A 470 -2.91 -7.01 -3.35
C GLY A 470 -3.18 -7.08 -1.84
N THR A 471 -3.47 -8.26 -1.28
CA THR A 471 -3.67 -8.43 0.17
C THR A 471 -2.38 -8.11 0.93
N VAL A 472 -2.47 -7.32 1.99
CA VAL A 472 -1.30 -6.93 2.79
C VAL A 472 -1.06 -7.94 3.90
N VAL A 473 0.19 -8.32 4.14
CA VAL A 473 0.59 -9.13 5.30
C VAL A 473 1.39 -8.25 6.25
N LEU A 474 0.93 -8.15 7.50
CA LEU A 474 1.65 -7.52 8.60
C LEU A 474 2.10 -8.60 9.60
N GLY A 475 3.37 -8.98 9.53
CA GLY A 475 3.98 -9.89 10.49
C GLY A 475 4.47 -9.14 11.74
N LEU A 476 3.90 -9.47 12.89
CA LEU A 476 4.16 -8.88 14.18
C LEU A 476 4.99 -9.80 15.10
N PRO A 477 5.81 -9.23 15.99
CA PRO A 477 6.50 -10.03 17.00
C PRO A 477 5.55 -10.80 17.91
N GLY A 478 6.00 -11.97 18.40
CA GLY A 478 5.20 -12.80 19.32
C GLY A 478 5.04 -12.22 20.73
N ASN A 479 5.97 -11.35 21.14
CA ASN A 479 5.87 -10.71 22.45
C ASN A 479 4.71 -9.69 22.49
N PRO A 480 3.74 -9.80 23.42
CA PRO A 480 2.52 -8.99 23.41
C PRO A 480 2.69 -7.48 23.27
N LEU A 481 3.54 -6.87 24.09
CA LEU A 481 3.74 -5.41 24.03
C LEU A 481 4.44 -4.99 22.73
N ALA A 482 5.33 -5.84 22.22
CA ALA A 482 6.00 -5.61 20.95
C ALA A 482 5.02 -5.70 19.78
N ALA A 483 4.11 -6.68 19.80
CA ALA A 483 3.05 -6.84 18.81
C ALA A 483 2.14 -5.61 18.78
N VAL A 484 1.59 -5.22 19.93
CA VAL A 484 0.68 -4.06 20.05
C VAL A 484 1.37 -2.78 19.63
N GLY A 485 2.58 -2.50 20.15
CA GLY A 485 3.28 -1.26 19.80
C GLY A 485 3.64 -1.18 18.32
N THR A 486 4.08 -2.29 17.73
CA THR A 486 4.39 -2.33 16.29
C THR A 486 3.13 -2.20 15.44
N ALA A 487 2.02 -2.85 15.83
CA ALA A 487 0.74 -2.70 15.17
C ALA A 487 0.26 -1.26 15.19
N MET A 488 0.29 -0.60 16.36
CA MET A 488 -0.10 0.80 16.51
C MET A 488 0.76 1.76 15.69
N LEU A 489 2.02 1.42 15.45
CA LEU A 489 2.93 2.19 14.62
C LEU A 489 2.70 1.98 13.12
N ALA A 490 2.60 0.73 12.68
CA ALA A 490 2.58 0.36 11.25
C ALA A 490 1.16 0.38 10.63
N ALA A 491 0.13 -0.03 11.38
CA ALA A 491 -1.23 -0.14 10.86
C ALA A 491 -1.79 1.18 10.32
N PRO A 492 -1.56 2.37 10.93
CA PRO A 492 -2.01 3.63 10.36
C PRO A 492 -1.44 3.90 8.96
N ALA A 493 -0.16 3.57 8.72
CA ALA A 493 0.48 3.73 7.41
C ALA A 493 -0.08 2.75 6.37
N ILE A 494 -0.43 1.52 6.78
CA ILE A 494 -1.13 0.55 5.92
C ILE A 494 -2.52 1.10 5.56
N VAL A 495 -3.28 1.58 6.53
CA VAL A 495 -4.60 2.19 6.29
C VAL A 495 -4.48 3.40 5.37
N ASP A 496 -3.48 4.27 5.57
CA ASP A 496 -3.21 5.41 4.69
C ASP A 496 -3.04 4.96 3.23
N ALA A 497 -2.18 3.97 2.99
CA ALA A 497 -1.91 3.43 1.66
C ALA A 497 -3.15 2.80 1.02
N LEU A 498 -3.81 1.90 1.74
CA LEU A 498 -4.95 1.13 1.26
C LEU A 498 -6.16 2.02 0.96
N THR A 499 -6.32 3.12 1.68
CA THR A 499 -7.49 3.99 1.53
C THR A 499 -7.22 5.29 0.79
N GLY A 500 -5.94 5.61 0.51
CA GLY A 500 -5.55 6.92 0.00
C GLY A 500 -5.80 8.04 1.00
N ARG A 501 -5.87 7.73 2.30
CA ARG A 501 -6.13 8.71 3.35
C ARG A 501 -5.01 9.75 3.37
N THR A 502 -5.38 11.02 3.44
CA THR A 502 -4.42 12.10 3.65
C THR A 502 -3.68 11.84 4.97
N VAL A 503 -2.36 11.75 4.89
CA VAL A 503 -1.51 11.44 6.05
C VAL A 503 -1.72 12.49 7.12
N ARG A 504 -2.17 12.05 8.29
CA ARG A 504 -2.32 12.93 9.46
C ARG A 504 -0.95 13.14 10.11
N PRO A 505 -0.60 14.37 10.50
CA PRO A 505 0.59 14.61 11.31
C PRO A 505 0.54 13.76 12.58
N SER A 506 1.67 13.14 12.93
CA SER A 506 1.79 12.41 14.20
C SER A 506 1.53 13.36 15.37
N ARG A 507 0.85 12.87 16.41
CA ARG A 507 0.85 13.57 17.70
C ARG A 507 2.28 13.56 18.23
N ILE A 508 2.74 14.70 18.72
CA ILE A 508 4.10 14.86 19.23
C ILE A 508 4.09 15.39 20.66
N GLY A 509 5.10 15.05 21.45
CA GLY A 509 5.23 15.51 22.84
C GLY A 509 6.67 15.48 23.35
N LEU A 510 6.97 16.32 24.34
CA LEU A 510 8.28 16.33 25.01
C LEU A 510 8.30 15.33 26.16
N LEU A 511 9.43 14.67 26.38
CA LEU A 511 9.62 13.78 27.52
C LEU A 511 10.11 14.56 28.75
N SER A 512 9.60 14.24 29.95
CA SER A 512 10.13 14.79 31.21
C SER A 512 11.42 14.09 31.67
N ASN A 513 11.64 12.84 31.25
CA ASN A 513 12.80 12.02 31.60
C ASN A 513 13.62 11.53 30.40
N ALA A 514 13.74 12.34 29.33
CA ALA A 514 14.43 11.97 28.08
C ALA A 514 15.83 11.35 28.29
N ALA A 515 16.61 11.88 29.24
CA ALA A 515 17.95 11.39 29.55
C ALA A 515 17.96 9.94 30.09
N GLU A 516 16.92 9.52 30.80
CA GLU A 516 16.82 8.19 31.43
C GLU A 516 16.41 7.10 30.44
N VAL A 517 15.75 7.48 29.34
CA VAL A 517 15.24 6.56 28.31
C VAL A 517 16.07 6.59 27.03
N ARG A 518 17.15 7.37 27.01
CA ARG A 518 18.10 7.44 25.90
C ARG A 518 18.67 6.07 25.58
N SER A 519 18.76 5.77 24.29
CA SER A 519 19.30 4.50 23.78
C SER A 519 19.93 4.71 22.41
N SER A 520 20.87 3.85 22.04
CA SER A 520 21.52 3.84 20.72
C SER A 520 20.62 3.29 19.61
N THR A 521 19.44 2.77 19.95
CA THR A 521 18.43 2.27 19.01
C THR A 521 17.09 2.92 19.35
N PRO A 522 16.30 3.35 18.36
CA PRO A 522 14.95 3.86 18.59
C PRO A 522 14.11 2.90 19.42
N ARG A 523 13.27 3.45 20.30
CA ARG A 523 12.47 2.70 21.25
C ARG A 523 11.00 3.00 21.08
N ILE A 524 10.16 1.99 21.22
CA ILE A 524 8.73 2.18 21.48
C ILE A 524 8.45 1.81 22.93
N VAL A 525 7.98 2.76 23.73
CA VAL A 525 7.82 2.57 25.19
C VAL A 525 6.48 3.13 25.67
N PRO A 526 5.86 2.54 26.69
CA PRO A 526 4.70 3.14 27.34
C PRO A 526 5.04 4.48 28.00
N VAL A 527 4.07 5.40 27.95
CA VAL A 527 4.18 6.73 28.55
C VAL A 527 2.87 7.13 29.25
N THR A 528 3.00 8.00 30.24
CA THR A 528 1.89 8.64 30.96
C THR A 528 2.03 10.15 30.88
N ALA A 529 0.90 10.86 30.86
CA ALA A 529 0.89 12.32 30.89
C ALA A 529 1.52 12.85 32.19
N ASP A 530 2.41 13.84 32.06
CA ASP A 530 3.13 14.52 33.14
C ASP A 530 3.02 16.04 32.95
N GLY A 531 1.82 16.56 33.24
CA GLY A 531 1.45 17.95 32.97
C GLY A 531 1.43 18.24 31.46
N THR A 532 2.39 19.03 30.98
CA THR A 532 2.55 19.35 29.53
C THR A 532 3.55 18.45 28.83
N ARG A 533 4.19 17.53 29.57
CA ARG A 533 5.19 16.58 29.09
C ARG A 533 4.69 15.14 29.26
N TRP A 534 5.54 14.20 28.88
CA TRP A 534 5.30 12.76 28.98
C TRP A 534 6.38 12.10 29.81
N LEU A 535 5.99 11.28 30.77
CA LEU A 535 6.90 10.43 31.53
C LEU A 535 6.99 9.07 30.85
N ALA A 536 8.20 8.66 30.44
CA ALA A 536 8.42 7.40 29.74
C ALA A 536 8.93 6.28 30.65
N ASP A 537 8.40 5.07 30.46
CA ASP A 537 8.82 3.88 31.20
C ASP A 537 10.29 3.52 30.89
N THR A 538 11.16 3.55 31.90
CA THR A 538 12.59 3.23 31.75
C THR A 538 12.88 1.74 31.61
N ARG A 539 11.97 0.88 32.09
CA ARG A 539 12.07 -0.57 31.98
C ARG A 539 10.83 -1.11 31.28
N VAL A 540 11.04 -1.72 30.12
CA VAL A 540 9.96 -2.30 29.31
C VAL A 540 10.05 -3.81 29.33
N ARG A 541 9.01 -4.48 29.84
CA ARG A 541 8.85 -5.93 29.75
C ARG A 541 7.85 -6.25 28.66
N THR A 542 8.24 -7.11 27.72
CA THR A 542 7.45 -7.33 26.50
C THR A 542 6.56 -8.56 26.53
N ALA A 543 6.75 -9.45 27.51
CA ALA A 543 6.07 -10.74 27.62
C ALA A 543 4.57 -10.64 27.97
N HIS A 544 4.08 -9.47 28.37
CA HIS A 544 2.69 -9.23 28.74
C HIS A 544 2.34 -7.74 28.61
N LEU A 545 1.05 -7.41 28.62
CA LEU A 545 0.56 -6.03 28.53
C LEU A 545 0.48 -5.29 29.88
N ALA A 546 0.99 -5.85 30.98
CA ALA A 546 0.90 -5.21 32.30
C ALA A 546 1.50 -3.78 32.34
N HIS A 547 2.49 -3.47 31.49
CA HIS A 547 3.08 -2.14 31.40
C HIS A 547 2.20 -1.12 30.67
N LEU A 548 1.06 -1.51 30.10
CA LEU A 548 0.06 -0.59 29.55
C LEU A 548 -1.04 -0.23 30.57
N VAL A 549 -1.11 -0.91 31.72
CA VAL A 549 -2.14 -0.65 32.72
C VAL A 549 -1.96 0.76 33.29
N GLY A 550 -2.92 1.67 33.07
CA GLY A 550 -2.84 3.06 33.55
C GLY A 550 -1.83 3.93 32.80
N ARG A 551 -1.47 3.55 31.56
CA ARG A 551 -0.68 4.39 30.64
C ARG A 551 -1.64 5.01 29.65
N ASP A 552 -1.34 6.21 29.16
CA ASP A 552 -2.21 6.92 28.23
C ASP A 552 -1.80 6.67 26.76
N ALA A 553 -0.51 6.40 26.54
CA ALA A 553 0.06 6.27 25.19
C ALA A 553 1.31 5.38 25.14
N LEU A 554 1.78 5.12 23.92
CA LEU A 554 3.15 4.73 23.63
C LEU A 554 3.90 5.93 23.03
N ALA A 555 5.21 6.03 23.24
CA ALA A 555 6.08 6.99 22.56
C ALA A 555 7.10 6.27 21.67
N VAL A 556 7.32 6.80 20.47
CA VAL A 556 8.40 6.39 19.58
C VAL A 556 9.58 7.33 19.79
N ILE A 557 10.53 6.88 20.58
CA ILE A 557 11.71 7.63 21.01
C ILE A 557 12.83 7.38 20.01
N PRO A 558 13.41 8.42 19.38
CA PRO A 558 14.54 8.28 18.47
C PRO A 558 15.80 7.80 19.20
N ALA A 559 16.80 7.36 18.44
CA ALA A 559 18.13 7.15 19.02
C ALA A 559 18.67 8.48 19.53
N GLU A 560 19.36 8.47 20.68
CA GLU A 560 20.02 9.66 21.24
C GLU A 560 19.11 10.87 21.56
N VAL A 561 17.85 10.62 21.95
CA VAL A 561 16.86 11.66 22.29
C VAL A 561 17.40 12.73 23.29
N SER A 562 16.95 13.98 23.08
CA SER A 562 17.20 15.12 23.98
C SER A 562 15.90 15.60 24.66
N ALA A 563 16.02 16.38 25.74
CA ALA A 563 14.87 16.85 26.52
C ALA A 563 14.02 17.93 25.82
N ASP A 564 14.56 18.53 24.76
CA ASP A 564 13.93 19.59 23.98
C ASP A 564 13.45 19.10 22.60
N GLU A 565 13.63 17.81 22.31
CA GLU A 565 13.20 17.20 21.06
C GLU A 565 11.87 16.46 21.27
N PRO A 566 10.82 16.78 20.49
CA PRO A 566 9.55 16.11 20.61
C PRO A 566 9.61 14.71 20.00
N VAL A 567 8.94 13.76 20.63
CA VAL A 567 8.80 12.38 20.17
C VAL A 567 7.38 12.13 19.69
N ALA A 568 7.20 11.16 18.78
CA ALA A 568 5.87 10.77 18.34
C ALA A 568 5.12 10.02 19.45
N ILE A 569 3.86 10.38 19.66
CA ILE A 569 2.97 9.81 20.67
C ILE A 569 1.85 9.04 19.97
N LEU A 570 1.64 7.80 20.39
CA LEU A 570 0.61 6.88 19.90
C LEU A 570 -0.40 6.64 21.04
N PRO A 571 -1.52 7.37 21.09
CA PRO A 571 -2.53 7.23 22.13
C PRO A 571 -3.11 5.81 22.17
N LEU A 572 -3.38 5.29 23.37
CA LEU A 572 -4.08 4.01 23.51
C LEU A 572 -5.59 4.19 23.29
N PRO A 573 -6.35 3.13 22.92
CA PRO A 573 -7.76 3.23 22.53
C PRO A 573 -8.74 3.84 23.56
N HIS A 574 -8.33 3.93 24.82
CA HIS A 574 -9.16 4.32 25.95
C HIS A 574 -8.83 5.71 26.54
N HIS A 575 -7.98 6.50 25.85
CA HIS A 575 -7.53 7.83 26.29
C HIS A 575 -7.58 8.91 25.19
#